data_AF-A0A9D9F997-F1
#
_entry.id   AF-A0A9D9F997-F1
#
_cell.length_a   1.000
_cell.length_b   1.000
_cell.length_c   1.000
_cell.angle_alpha   90.00
_cell.angle_beta   90.00
_cell.angle_gamma   90.00
#
_symmetry.space_group_name_H-M   'P 1'
#
loop_
_entity.id
_entity.type
_entity.pdbx_description
1 polymer ?
#
loop_
_entity_poly.entity_id
_entity_poly.type
_entity_poly.pdbx_seq_one_letter_code
_entity_poly.pdbx_strand_id
1 'polypeptide(L)'
;MSESVVAALVGAIVGGVIAYFSALFMYRRSALSQAAAKFRSQFVDEILLLEKGSLDVPRVLTDEAYTKHLKAKIEFEPYLGAGERKSFSEAWNRYFEYRGFFIGQNVAPGSVDIRKNEIPKALGVIQDLLFHAQHK
;
A
#
# COMPACT_ATOMS: atom_id res chain seq x y z
N MET A 1 -34.33 34.82 28.67
CA MET A 1 -34.02 33.91 27.55
C MET A 1 -34.67 32.58 27.88
N SER A 2 -35.51 32.00 27.02
CA SER A 2 -36.24 30.76 27.35
C SER A 2 -35.29 29.56 27.35
N GLU A 3 -35.59 28.56 28.19
CA GLU A 3 -34.83 27.30 28.28
C GLU A 3 -34.70 26.62 26.91
N SER A 4 -35.71 26.75 26.05
CA SER A 4 -35.71 26.26 24.67
C SER A 4 -34.65 26.90 23.79
N VAL A 5 -34.36 28.19 23.96
CA VAL A 5 -33.31 28.90 23.20
C VAL A 5 -31.93 28.46 23.65
N VAL A 6 -31.75 28.26 24.97
CA VAL A 6 -30.50 27.75 25.54
C VAL A 6 -30.24 26.31 25.07
N ALA A 7 -31.26 25.44 25.10
CA ALA A 7 -31.16 24.07 24.62
C ALA A 7 -30.83 24.01 23.11
N ALA A 8 -31.45 24.87 22.30
CA ALA A 8 -31.16 24.96 20.87
C ALA A 8 -29.71 25.41 20.60
N LEU A 9 -29.20 26.38 21.36
CA LEU A 9 -27.81 26.84 21.25
C LEU A 9 -26.81 25.74 21.63
N VAL A 10 -27.05 25.02 22.73
CA VAL A 10 -26.19 23.90 23.15
C VAL A 10 -26.23 22.77 22.12
N GLY A 11 -27.41 22.42 21.62
CA GLY A 11 -27.57 21.41 20.58
C GLY A 11 -26.84 21.76 19.29
N ALA A 12 -26.89 23.02 18.86
CA ALA A 12 -26.17 23.50 17.68
C ALA A 12 -24.65 23.44 17.86
N ILE A 13 -24.13 23.78 19.05
CA ILE A 13 -22.70 23.70 19.35
C ILE A 13 -22.24 22.24 19.33
N VAL A 14 -22.95 21.34 20.02
CA VAL A 14 -22.59 19.91 20.08
C VAL A 14 -22.69 19.27 18.70
N GLY A 15 -23.76 19.55 17.95
CA GLY A 15 -23.93 19.06 16.58
C GLY A 15 -22.84 19.56 15.63
N GLY A 16 -22.47 20.84 15.73
CA GLY A 16 -21.38 21.42 14.95
C GLY A 16 -20.02 20.77 15.25
N VAL A 17 -19.73 20.51 16.53
CA VAL A 17 -18.50 19.82 16.95
C VAL A 17 -18.45 18.40 16.40
N ILE A 18 -19.54 17.63 16.55
CA ILE A 18 -19.61 16.25 16.01
C ILE A 18 -19.42 16.26 14.50
N ALA A 19 -20.16 17.10 13.78
CA ALA A 19 -20.07 17.20 12.32
C ALA A 19 -18.65 17.55 11.85
N TYR A 20 -17.98 18.49 12.54
CA TYR A 20 -16.61 18.89 12.24
C TYR A 20 -15.62 17.72 12.40
N PHE A 21 -15.67 17.00 13.53
CA PHE A 21 -14.79 15.86 13.75
C PHE A 21 -15.07 14.70 12.78
N SER A 22 -16.34 14.43 12.46
CA SER A 22 -16.72 13.43 11.47
C SER A 22 -16.18 13.79 10.08
N ALA A 23 -16.30 15.06 9.66
CA ALA A 23 -15.78 15.53 8.38
C ALA A 23 -14.25 15.39 8.28
N LEU A 24 -13.53 15.75 9.33
CA LEU A 24 -12.07 15.56 9.40
C LEU A 24 -11.67 14.09 9.29
N PHE A 25 -12.39 13.21 9.98
CA PHE A 25 -12.14 11.77 9.94
C PHE A 25 -12.38 11.21 8.52
N MET A 26 -13.50 11.57 7.90
CA MET A 26 -13.82 11.16 6.52
C MET A 26 -12.80 11.69 5.52
N TYR A 27 -12.36 12.93 5.66
CA TYR A 27 -11.35 13.54 4.79
C TYR A 27 -10.02 12.78 4.85
N ARG A 28 -9.53 12.50 6.07
CA ARG A 28 -8.29 11.72 6.26
C ARG A 28 -8.41 10.31 5.68
N ARG A 29 -9.54 9.64 5.92
CA ARG A 29 -9.81 8.31 5.36
C ARG A 29 -9.84 8.33 3.84
N SER A 30 -10.46 9.34 3.24
CA SER A 30 -10.50 9.51 1.78
C SER A 30 -9.10 9.74 1.21
N ALA A 31 -8.31 10.62 1.83
CA ALA A 31 -6.95 10.91 1.40
C ALA A 31 -6.05 9.66 1.47
N LEU A 32 -6.12 8.91 2.56
CA LEU A 32 -5.41 7.63 2.71
C LEU A 32 -5.87 6.60 1.67
N SER A 33 -7.18 6.46 1.44
CA SER A 33 -7.71 5.56 0.42
C SER A 33 -7.23 5.92 -0.99
N GLN A 34 -7.17 7.20 -1.32
CA GLN A 34 -6.68 7.68 -2.62
C GLN A 34 -5.17 7.42 -2.76
N ALA A 35 -4.39 7.70 -1.72
CA ALA A 35 -2.96 7.42 -1.69
C ALA A 35 -2.68 5.91 -1.82
N ALA A 36 -3.46 5.06 -1.16
CA ALA A 36 -3.36 3.61 -1.26
C ALA A 36 -3.66 3.10 -2.69
N ALA A 37 -4.70 3.65 -3.33
CA ALA A 37 -5.02 3.32 -4.72
C ALA A 37 -3.89 3.75 -5.68
N LYS A 38 -3.34 4.95 -5.48
CA LYS A 38 -2.21 5.46 -6.27
C LYS A 38 -0.94 4.61 -6.06
N PHE A 39 -0.68 4.19 -4.83
CA PHE A 39 0.44 3.28 -4.51
C PHE A 39 0.28 1.96 -5.25
N ARG A 40 -0.91 1.34 -5.16
CA ARG A 40 -1.24 0.07 -5.81
C ARG A 40 -1.14 0.12 -7.33
N SER A 41 -1.56 1.22 -7.93
CA SER A 41 -1.49 1.36 -9.39
C SER A 41 -0.05 1.25 -9.91
N GLN A 42 0.95 1.54 -9.08
CA GLN A 42 2.35 1.42 -9.47
C GLN A 42 2.84 -0.04 -9.59
N PHE A 43 2.10 -1.03 -9.10
CA PHE A 43 2.47 -2.45 -9.16
C PHE A 43 1.67 -3.25 -10.20
N VAL A 44 0.70 -2.61 -10.87
CA VAL A 44 -0.27 -3.32 -11.74
C VAL A 44 0.44 -3.98 -12.92
N ASP A 45 1.40 -3.30 -13.53
CA ASP A 45 2.13 -3.83 -14.69
C ASP A 45 2.93 -5.09 -14.30
N GLU A 46 3.60 -5.03 -13.15
CA GLU A 46 4.43 -6.11 -12.61
C GLU A 46 3.56 -7.30 -12.20
N ILE A 47 2.43 -7.08 -11.54
CA ILE A 47 1.46 -8.13 -11.21
C ILE A 47 0.94 -8.79 -12.50
N LEU A 48 0.55 -8.01 -13.50
CA LEU A 48 0.04 -8.53 -14.77
C LEU A 48 1.09 -9.39 -15.50
N LEU A 49 2.36 -8.96 -15.51
CA LEU A 49 3.45 -9.72 -16.12
C LEU A 49 3.76 -11.02 -15.37
N LEU A 50 3.70 -10.99 -14.04
CA LEU A 50 3.85 -12.17 -13.19
C LEU A 50 2.69 -13.16 -13.37
N GLU A 51 1.44 -12.68 -13.39
CA GLU A 51 0.25 -13.52 -13.58
C GLU A 51 0.20 -14.17 -14.96
N LYS A 52 0.64 -13.46 -16.01
CA LYS A 52 0.78 -14.04 -17.35
C LYS A 52 1.79 -15.18 -17.41
N GLY A 53 2.74 -15.22 -16.47
CA GLY A 53 3.81 -16.23 -16.44
C GLY A 53 4.74 -16.18 -17.65
N SER A 54 4.69 -15.11 -18.43
CA SER A 54 5.46 -14.98 -19.68
C SER A 54 6.92 -14.59 -19.45
N LEU A 55 7.24 -14.05 -18.26
CA LEU A 55 8.56 -13.56 -17.88
C LEU A 55 8.95 -14.06 -16.50
N ASP A 56 10.26 -14.29 -16.32
CA ASP A 56 10.85 -14.65 -15.04
C ASP A 56 10.79 -13.47 -14.05
N VAL A 57 10.70 -13.75 -12.75
CA VAL A 57 10.61 -12.72 -11.69
C VAL A 57 11.70 -11.64 -11.80
N PRO A 58 12.99 -11.94 -12.05
CA PRO A 58 14.02 -10.90 -12.16
C PRO A 58 13.83 -9.97 -13.37
N ARG A 59 13.17 -10.45 -14.43
CA ARG A 59 12.86 -9.65 -15.63
C ARG A 59 11.65 -8.75 -15.42
N VAL A 60 10.81 -9.06 -14.43
CA VAL A 60 9.66 -8.23 -14.06
C VAL A 60 10.03 -7.24 -12.95
N LEU A 61 10.73 -7.70 -11.91
CA LEU A 61 11.12 -6.88 -10.75
C LEU A 61 12.49 -6.23 -10.94
N THR A 62 12.61 -5.40 -11.99
CA THR A 62 13.85 -4.72 -12.37
C THR A 62 14.22 -3.56 -11.43
N ASP A 63 15.41 -2.98 -11.61
CA ASP A 63 15.87 -1.74 -10.95
C ASP A 63 14.96 -0.54 -11.23
N GLU A 64 14.41 -0.49 -12.43
CA GLU A 64 13.45 0.53 -12.85
C GLU A 64 12.11 0.35 -12.13
N ALA A 65 11.57 -0.88 -12.09
CA ALA A 65 10.34 -1.20 -11.37
C ALA A 65 10.50 -0.90 -9.86
N TYR A 66 11.64 -1.26 -9.28
CA TYR A 66 11.94 -0.94 -7.88
C TYR A 66 11.98 0.56 -7.62
N THR A 67 12.61 1.34 -8.51
CA THR A 67 12.66 2.81 -8.38
C THR A 67 11.25 3.42 -8.43
N LYS A 68 10.39 2.91 -9.31
CA LYS A 68 8.96 3.28 -9.40
C LYS A 68 8.23 2.97 -8.09
N HIS A 69 8.38 1.76 -7.57
CA HIS A 69 7.75 1.34 -6.30
C HIS A 69 8.28 2.14 -5.10
N LEU A 70 9.58 2.46 -5.05
CA LEU A 70 10.18 3.22 -3.97
C LEU A 70 9.65 4.66 -3.93
N LYS A 71 9.51 5.30 -5.10
CA LYS A 71 8.84 6.61 -5.20
C LYS A 71 7.41 6.53 -4.66
N ALA A 72 6.67 5.48 -5.05
CA ALA A 72 5.33 5.24 -4.56
C ALA A 72 5.28 5.09 -3.03
N LYS A 73 6.24 4.37 -2.44
CA LYS A 73 6.39 4.26 -0.98
C LYS A 73 6.57 5.62 -0.33
N ILE A 74 7.51 6.43 -0.82
CA ILE A 74 7.83 7.75 -0.26
C ILE A 74 6.58 8.66 -0.29
N GLU A 75 5.80 8.59 -1.37
CA GLU A 75 4.56 9.35 -1.49
C GLU A 75 3.43 8.83 -0.58
N PHE A 76 3.38 7.52 -0.32
CA PHE A 76 2.30 6.89 0.45
C PHE A 76 2.53 6.89 1.97
N GLU A 77 3.76 6.69 2.42
CA GLU A 77 4.13 6.53 3.83
C GLU A 77 3.68 7.66 4.77
N PRO A 78 3.63 8.95 4.34
CA PRO A 78 3.10 10.04 5.17
C PRO A 78 1.61 9.91 5.53
N TYR A 79 0.83 9.17 4.75
CA TYR A 79 -0.60 8.97 4.99
C TYR A 79 -0.88 7.92 6.07
N LEU A 80 0.12 7.13 6.46
CA LEU A 80 -0.01 6.07 7.45
C LEU A 80 0.14 6.60 8.88
N GLY A 81 -0.73 6.12 9.77
CA GLY A 81 -0.57 6.25 11.21
C GLY A 81 0.67 5.47 11.71
N ALA A 82 1.12 5.76 12.94
CA ALA A 82 2.35 5.17 13.49
C ALA A 82 2.32 3.62 13.53
N GLY A 83 1.18 3.03 13.92
CA GLY A 83 1.01 1.57 13.95
C GLY A 83 1.01 0.94 12.55
N GLU A 84 0.28 1.55 11.61
CA GLU A 84 0.19 1.08 10.22
C GLU A 84 1.54 1.21 9.50
N ARG A 85 2.27 2.30 9.74
CA ARG A 85 3.60 2.54 9.18
C ARG A 85 4.58 1.44 9.56
N LYS A 86 4.51 0.94 10.80
CA LYS A 86 5.37 -0.18 11.24
C LYS A 86 5.09 -1.44 10.43
N SER A 87 3.83 -1.88 10.37
CA SER A 87 3.45 -3.08 9.62
C SER A 87 3.72 -2.94 8.12
N PHE A 88 3.46 -1.76 7.55
CA PHE A 88 3.79 -1.46 6.16
C PHE A 88 5.30 -1.51 5.90
N SER A 89 6.12 -0.95 6.79
CA SER A 89 7.58 -0.99 6.68
C SER A 89 8.12 -2.41 6.75
N GLU A 90 7.58 -3.25 7.64
CA GLU A 90 7.92 -4.68 7.72
C GLU A 90 7.59 -5.42 6.41
N ALA A 91 6.39 -5.19 5.85
CA ALA A 91 6.01 -5.79 4.57
C ALA A 91 6.86 -5.26 3.40
N TRP A 92 7.22 -3.98 3.42
CA TRP A 92 8.14 -3.39 2.44
C TRP A 92 9.52 -4.02 2.50
N ASN A 93 10.06 -4.25 3.69
CA ASN A 93 11.36 -4.91 3.86
C ASN A 93 11.33 -6.34 3.32
N ARG A 94 10.25 -7.10 3.57
CA ARG A 94 10.06 -8.42 2.95
C ARG A 94 10.07 -8.36 1.42
N TYR A 95 9.38 -7.38 0.83
CA TYR A 95 9.40 -7.15 -0.60
C TYR A 95 10.81 -6.80 -1.12
N PHE A 96 11.51 -5.92 -0.43
CA PHE A 96 12.86 -5.50 -0.77
C PHE A 96 13.86 -6.67 -0.71
N GLU A 97 13.85 -7.44 0.38
CA GLU A 97 14.70 -8.61 0.57
C GLU A 97 14.43 -9.69 -0.48
N TYR A 98 13.15 -9.97 -0.76
CA TYR A 98 12.76 -10.96 -1.75
C TYR A 98 13.26 -10.58 -3.15
N ARG A 99 13.16 -9.31 -3.51
CA ARG A 99 13.71 -8.80 -4.77
C ARG A 99 15.23 -8.82 -4.77
N GLY A 100 15.87 -8.44 -3.66
CA GLY A 100 17.32 -8.47 -3.48
C GLY A 100 17.94 -9.86 -3.64
N PHE A 101 17.22 -10.91 -3.22
CA PHE A 101 17.61 -12.31 -3.43
C PHE A 101 17.94 -12.60 -4.89
N PHE A 102 17.15 -12.09 -5.85
CA PHE A 102 17.36 -12.33 -7.28
C PHE A 102 18.50 -11.53 -7.89
N ILE A 103 18.87 -10.38 -7.33
CA ILE A 103 20.03 -9.61 -7.79
C ILE A 103 21.33 -10.36 -7.48
N GLY A 104 21.36 -11.08 -6.35
CA GLY A 104 22.54 -11.81 -5.89
C GLY A 104 22.72 -13.20 -6.49
N GLN A 105 21.70 -13.75 -7.16
CA GLN A 105 21.79 -15.07 -7.77
C GLN A 105 22.09 -14.97 -9.27
N ASN A 106 23.27 -15.45 -9.68
CA ASN A 106 23.60 -15.76 -11.08
C ASN A 106 22.82 -17.02 -11.54
N VAL A 107 21.49 -16.97 -11.50
CA VAL A 107 20.68 -18.08 -12.03
C VAL A 107 20.67 -17.97 -13.55
N ALA A 108 21.22 -18.97 -14.24
CA ALA A 108 21.21 -19.01 -15.68
C ALA A 108 19.76 -18.92 -16.20
N PRO A 109 19.46 -18.05 -17.20
CA PRO A 109 18.14 -18.02 -17.83
C PRO A 109 17.80 -19.41 -18.38
N GLY A 110 16.81 -20.10 -17.82
CA GLY A 110 16.51 -21.48 -18.27
C GLY A 110 16.22 -22.51 -17.18
N SER A 111 16.52 -22.29 -15.91
CA SER A 111 16.26 -23.26 -14.83
C SER A 111 14.76 -23.36 -14.50
N VAL A 112 14.08 -24.38 -15.02
CA VAL A 112 12.61 -24.52 -14.97
C VAL A 112 12.07 -24.78 -13.56
N ASP A 113 12.79 -25.52 -12.72
CA ASP A 113 12.27 -25.97 -11.41
C ASP A 113 12.26 -24.89 -10.33
N ILE A 114 13.18 -23.92 -10.37
CA ILE A 114 13.20 -22.81 -9.41
C ILE A 114 12.05 -21.83 -9.74
N ARG A 115 11.81 -21.58 -11.04
CA ARG A 115 10.85 -20.57 -11.54
C ARG A 115 9.37 -20.87 -11.26
N LYS A 116 8.97 -22.14 -11.16
CA LYS A 116 7.57 -22.52 -10.88
C LYS A 116 7.05 -21.99 -9.55
N ASN A 117 7.92 -21.91 -8.54
CA ASN A 117 7.54 -21.46 -7.19
C ASN A 117 7.86 -19.97 -6.95
N GLU A 118 8.66 -19.35 -7.81
CA GLU A 118 9.06 -17.94 -7.67
C GLU A 118 7.93 -16.97 -8.02
N ILE A 119 7.15 -17.23 -9.07
CA ILE A 119 6.05 -16.34 -9.48
C ILE A 119 4.96 -16.27 -8.40
N PRO A 120 4.42 -17.40 -7.89
CA PRO A 120 3.44 -17.36 -6.81
C PRO A 120 3.97 -16.69 -5.55
N LYS A 121 5.25 -16.90 -5.22
CA LYS A 121 5.89 -16.26 -4.06
C LYS A 121 6.08 -14.76 -4.27
N ALA A 122 6.46 -14.32 -5.47
CA ALA A 122 6.55 -12.90 -5.83
C ALA A 122 5.20 -12.21 -5.71
N LEU A 123 4.15 -12.81 -6.26
CA LEU A 123 2.78 -12.33 -6.13
C LEU A 123 2.34 -12.27 -4.66
N GLY A 124 2.63 -13.31 -3.87
CA GLY A 124 2.32 -13.34 -2.44
C GLY A 124 2.98 -12.20 -1.65
N VAL A 125 4.27 -11.93 -1.91
CA VAL A 125 5.00 -10.85 -1.25
C VAL A 125 4.47 -9.46 -1.67
N ILE A 126 4.15 -9.28 -2.95
CA ILE A 126 3.52 -8.03 -3.43
C ILE A 126 2.13 -7.87 -2.79
N GLN A 127 1.31 -8.91 -2.78
CA GLN A 127 -0.03 -8.88 -2.20
C GLN A 127 0.00 -8.58 -0.69
N ASP A 128 0.94 -9.16 0.06
CA ASP A 128 1.18 -8.86 1.48
C ASP A 128 1.50 -7.38 1.71
N LEU A 129 2.42 -6.82 0.90
CA LEU A 129 2.70 -5.38 0.92
C LEU A 129 1.45 -4.54 0.59
N LEU A 130 0.72 -4.91 -0.47
CA LEU A 130 -0.47 -4.20 -0.89
C LEU A 130 -1.62 -4.32 0.11
N PHE A 131 -1.67 -5.39 0.92
CA PHE A 131 -2.63 -5.58 2.00
C PHE A 131 -2.34 -4.61 3.15
N HIS A 132 -1.07 -4.45 3.52
CA HIS A 132 -0.65 -3.47 4.52
C HIS A 132 -0.73 -2.02 4.04
N ALA A 133 -0.89 -1.80 2.74
CA ALA A 133 -1.25 -0.50 2.17
C ALA A 133 -2.77 -0.22 2.17
N GLN A 134 -3.62 -1.16 2.61
CA GLN A 134 -5.07 -0.94 2.75
C GLN A 134 -5.46 -0.52 4.15
N HIS A 135 -6.47 0.34 4.20
CA HIS A 135 -7.18 0.67 5.43
C HIS A 135 -8.00 -0.54 5.91
N LYS A 136 -7.87 -0.92 7.17
CA LYS A 136 -8.84 -1.78 7.90
C LYS A 136 -10.00 -0.95 8.42
#